data_AF-A0A7C1REJ1-F1
#
_entry.id   AF-A0A7C1REJ1-F1
#
_cell.length_a   1.000
_cell.length_b   1.000
_cell.length_c   1.000
_cell.angle_alpha   90.00
_cell.angle_beta   90.00
_cell.angle_gamma   90.00
#
_symmetry.space_group_name_H-M   'P 1'
#
loop_
_entity.id
_entity.type
_entity.pdbx_description
1 polymer ?
#
loop_
_entity_poly.entity_id
_entity_poly.type
_entity_poly.pdbx_seq_one_letter_code
_entity_poly.pdbx_strand_id
1 'polypeptide(L)'
;MVNLIEIIDRALEGPYTPEKDFDLNIFVPKLREAIKKYEIKYDPENPLSCDDDLADRVFKAGIELFADVGIYCVDTERIIKFTGEEILESLAEAPSCPVFGEGSDAKALVARKPESDIAPWCFLGAGGAAVSNETLFESILEAYALFLPLANSITTPSIKHIEGRLVRTKTPLEILACMRSSTLAREALRKGGRAGLPIMNSIASAVSDTAKIAGSQFGLRPTDGWLIGTMAEMKINFERLNEITYVMNLGGNIVAESAPILGGYCGGPEGTAVTNVAYHLNSILLMKGSCQLTFPIHVHHGCTSVRDILWANSVSAQAISRNSHFPFFILNYVAAGPMTEMCLYEIAATVINAVVSGASIEFGGVAKAVEVDHFTPMEPKWASEIA
;
A
#
# COMPACT_ATOMS: atom_id res chain seq x y z
N MET A 1 1.86 -23.92 -3.30
CA MET A 1 1.80 -22.64 -2.55
C MET A 1 2.61 -22.71 -1.26
N VAL A 2 3.54 -21.77 -1.02
CA VAL A 2 4.24 -21.65 0.29
C VAL A 2 3.24 -21.25 1.36
N ASN A 3 3.09 -22.01 2.45
CA ASN A 3 2.14 -21.69 3.51
C ASN A 3 2.74 -20.79 4.61
N LEU A 4 1.89 -20.30 5.53
CA LEU A 4 2.31 -19.38 6.59
C LEU A 4 3.32 -19.98 7.58
N ILE A 5 3.19 -21.27 7.92
CA ILE A 5 4.13 -21.94 8.83
C ILE A 5 5.52 -22.01 8.20
N GLU A 6 5.61 -22.36 6.91
CA GLU A 6 6.90 -22.35 6.20
C GLU A 6 7.54 -20.96 6.15
N ILE A 7 6.75 -19.89 6.02
CA ILE A 7 7.26 -18.51 6.09
C ILE A 7 7.85 -18.23 7.47
N ILE A 8 7.17 -18.64 8.54
CA ILE A 8 7.63 -18.48 9.92
C ILE A 8 8.91 -19.28 10.16
N ASP A 9 8.97 -20.54 9.69
CA ASP A 9 10.16 -21.39 9.80
C ASP A 9 11.34 -20.74 9.06
N ARG A 10 11.13 -20.25 7.83
CA ARG A 10 12.16 -19.52 7.07
C ARG A 10 12.60 -18.23 7.76
N ALA A 11 11.69 -17.53 8.45
CA ALA A 11 12.04 -16.33 9.21
C ALA A 11 12.90 -16.66 10.44
N LEU A 12 12.68 -17.80 11.08
CA LEU A 12 13.40 -18.26 12.28
C LEU A 12 14.74 -18.94 11.96
N GLU A 13 14.81 -19.66 10.83
CA GLU A 13 15.89 -20.60 10.53
C GLU A 13 16.64 -20.28 9.22
N GLY A 14 16.14 -19.32 8.41
CA GLY A 14 16.74 -18.92 7.14
C GLY A 14 18.18 -18.39 7.25
N PRO A 15 18.88 -18.14 6.13
CA PRO A 15 20.27 -17.69 6.15
C PRO A 15 20.45 -16.40 6.95
N TYR A 16 21.38 -16.40 7.91
CA TYR A 16 21.71 -15.23 8.71
C TYR A 16 22.53 -14.22 7.91
N THR A 17 22.22 -12.93 8.07
CA THR A 17 23.04 -11.83 7.56
C THR A 17 22.80 -10.55 8.37
N PRO A 18 23.85 -9.76 8.69
CA PRO A 18 23.65 -8.43 9.25
C PRO A 18 22.83 -7.55 8.30
N GLU A 19 21.96 -6.68 8.84
CA GLU A 19 21.06 -5.85 8.02
C GLU A 19 21.82 -4.99 6.99
N LYS A 20 22.95 -4.40 7.41
CA LYS A 20 23.80 -3.61 6.52
C LYS A 20 24.34 -4.43 5.34
N ASP A 21 24.65 -5.70 5.55
CA ASP A 21 25.14 -6.59 4.51
C ASP A 21 24.01 -7.00 3.58
N PHE A 22 22.80 -7.23 4.10
CA PHE A 22 21.61 -7.41 3.28
C PHE A 22 21.39 -6.22 2.35
N ASP A 23 21.40 -5.00 2.87
CA ASP A 23 21.16 -3.80 2.07
C ASP A 23 22.26 -3.57 1.01
N LEU A 24 23.53 -3.53 1.45
CA LEU A 24 24.63 -3.03 0.63
C LEU A 24 25.35 -4.12 -0.18
N ASN A 25 25.31 -5.37 0.28
CA ASN A 25 26.05 -6.47 -0.34
C ASN A 25 25.14 -7.48 -1.04
N ILE A 26 23.84 -7.48 -0.75
CA ILE A 26 22.85 -8.37 -1.38
C ILE A 26 21.88 -7.56 -2.25
N PHE A 27 21.02 -6.74 -1.65
CA PHE A 27 19.95 -6.04 -2.35
C PHE A 27 20.47 -5.07 -3.42
N VAL A 28 21.31 -4.09 -3.04
CA VAL A 28 21.81 -3.06 -3.98
C VAL A 28 22.58 -3.66 -5.16
N PRO A 29 23.54 -4.60 -4.98
CA PRO A 29 24.24 -5.20 -6.11
C PRO A 29 23.31 -6.00 -7.03
N LYS A 30 22.38 -6.79 -6.48
CA LYS A 30 21.43 -7.58 -7.26
C LYS A 30 20.46 -6.73 -8.06
N LEU A 31 19.99 -5.64 -7.48
CA LEU A 31 19.18 -4.66 -8.18
C LEU A 31 19.94 -4.06 -9.38
N ARG A 32 21.20 -3.68 -9.20
CA ARG A 32 22.05 -3.14 -10.28
C ARG A 32 22.34 -4.17 -11.38
N GLU A 33 22.58 -5.43 -10.99
CA GLU A 33 22.75 -6.54 -11.93
C GLU A 33 21.50 -6.71 -12.79
N ALA A 34 20.32 -6.75 -12.18
CA ALA A 34 19.04 -6.88 -12.89
C ALA A 34 18.79 -5.69 -13.83
N ILE A 35 18.93 -4.44 -13.36
CA ILE A 35 18.77 -3.25 -14.20
C ILE A 35 19.65 -3.31 -15.44
N LYS A 36 20.93 -3.68 -15.26
CA LYS A 36 21.89 -3.78 -16.37
C LYS A 36 21.53 -4.92 -17.32
N LYS A 37 21.18 -6.10 -16.79
CA LYS A 37 20.85 -7.29 -17.58
C LYS A 37 19.64 -7.08 -18.49
N TYR A 38 18.64 -6.36 -17.99
CA TYR A 38 17.39 -6.10 -18.71
C TYR A 38 17.35 -4.74 -19.42
N GLU A 39 18.48 -4.02 -19.46
CA GLU A 39 18.64 -2.74 -20.14
C GLU A 39 17.53 -1.73 -19.79
N ILE A 40 17.21 -1.65 -18.49
CA ILE A 40 16.17 -0.75 -17.98
C ILE A 40 16.78 0.64 -17.87
N LYS A 41 16.11 1.64 -18.46
CA LYS A 41 16.61 3.01 -18.54
C LYS A 41 15.49 4.02 -18.32
N TYR A 42 15.70 4.97 -17.42
CA TYR A 42 14.80 6.07 -17.14
C TYR A 42 14.67 7.02 -18.34
N ASP A 43 13.42 7.37 -18.67
CA ASP A 43 13.09 8.43 -19.63
C ASP A 43 12.40 9.61 -18.90
N PRO A 44 13.12 10.71 -18.65
CA PRO A 44 12.56 11.88 -17.96
C PRO A 44 11.53 12.66 -18.78
N GLU A 45 11.55 12.54 -20.12
CA GLU A 45 10.65 13.29 -20.98
C GLU A 45 9.25 12.65 -21.01
N ASN A 46 9.17 11.33 -20.81
CA ASN A 46 7.93 10.55 -20.86
C ASN A 46 7.62 9.86 -19.50
N PRO A 47 7.17 10.60 -18.47
CA PRO A 47 6.87 10.05 -17.15
C PRO A 47 5.65 9.13 -17.11
N LEU A 48 4.86 9.10 -18.19
CA LEU A 48 3.90 8.04 -18.44
C LEU A 48 4.47 7.19 -19.58
N SER A 49 4.94 5.99 -19.27
CA SER A 49 5.57 5.13 -20.25
C SER A 49 4.55 4.63 -21.27
N CYS A 50 4.98 4.48 -22.52
CA CYS A 50 4.24 3.77 -23.57
C CYS A 50 5.07 2.61 -24.17
N ASP A 51 6.16 2.24 -23.50
CA ASP A 51 7.05 1.15 -23.91
C ASP A 51 6.64 -0.16 -23.21
N ASP A 52 5.85 -0.95 -23.93
CA ASP A 52 5.39 -2.28 -23.51
C ASP A 52 6.55 -3.26 -23.28
N ASP A 53 7.58 -3.21 -24.13
CA ASP A 53 8.73 -4.10 -24.02
C ASP A 53 9.55 -3.77 -22.76
N LEU A 54 9.68 -2.48 -22.42
CA LEU A 54 10.28 -2.05 -21.16
C LEU A 54 9.49 -2.58 -19.96
N ALA A 55 8.16 -2.47 -19.96
CA ALA A 55 7.31 -2.99 -18.89
C ALA A 55 7.54 -4.50 -18.69
N ASP A 56 7.59 -5.28 -19.77
CA ASP A 56 7.80 -6.73 -19.68
C ASP A 56 9.23 -7.09 -19.25
N ARG A 57 10.24 -6.28 -19.60
CA ARG A 57 11.62 -6.41 -19.06
C ARG A 57 11.69 -6.08 -17.58
N VAL A 58 11.00 -5.03 -17.12
CA VAL A 58 10.92 -4.67 -15.69
C VAL A 58 10.24 -5.77 -14.89
N PHE A 59 9.20 -6.41 -15.44
CA PHE A 59 8.55 -7.54 -14.77
C PHE A 59 9.51 -8.71 -14.55
N LYS A 60 10.25 -9.11 -15.59
CA LYS A 60 11.26 -10.18 -15.51
C LYS A 60 12.39 -9.83 -14.54
N ALA A 61 12.85 -8.58 -14.55
CA ALA A 61 13.85 -8.09 -13.60
C ALA A 61 13.36 -8.17 -12.15
N GLY A 62 12.09 -7.85 -11.90
CA GLY A 62 11.48 -7.93 -10.57
C GLY A 62 11.38 -9.37 -10.05
N ILE A 63 11.00 -10.33 -10.91
CA ILE A 63 11.01 -11.77 -10.57
C ILE A 63 12.42 -12.24 -10.20
N GLU A 64 13.41 -11.91 -11.03
CA GLU A 64 14.79 -12.31 -10.80
C GLU A 64 15.36 -11.68 -9.52
N LEU A 65 15.11 -10.39 -9.29
CA LEU A 65 15.50 -9.70 -8.07
C LEU A 65 14.89 -10.37 -6.83
N PHE A 66 13.59 -10.67 -6.87
CA PHE A 66 12.89 -11.27 -5.74
C PHE A 66 13.45 -12.66 -5.40
N ALA A 67 13.70 -13.50 -6.41
CA ALA A 67 14.33 -14.81 -6.23
C ALA A 67 15.77 -14.70 -5.65
N ASP A 68 16.57 -13.78 -6.20
CA ASP A 68 17.98 -13.60 -5.84
C ASP A 68 18.15 -13.01 -4.43
N VAL A 69 17.23 -12.14 -3.99
CA VAL A 69 17.33 -11.44 -2.71
C VAL A 69 16.51 -12.12 -1.62
N GLY A 70 15.21 -12.39 -1.85
CA GLY A 70 14.28 -12.79 -0.81
C GLY A 70 13.81 -11.61 0.06
N ILE A 71 13.32 -11.90 1.26
CA ILE A 71 12.86 -10.90 2.24
C ILE A 71 13.65 -11.02 3.53
N TYR A 72 14.15 -9.90 4.04
CA TYR A 72 14.89 -9.86 5.31
C TYR A 72 13.96 -9.72 6.51
N CYS A 73 14.07 -10.63 7.48
CA CYS A 73 13.39 -10.56 8.76
C CYS A 73 14.30 -9.87 9.78
N VAL A 74 13.92 -8.66 10.20
CA VAL A 74 14.74 -7.80 11.05
C VAL A 74 14.94 -8.39 12.45
N ASP A 75 13.92 -9.02 13.03
CA ASP A 75 14.00 -9.56 14.41
C ASP A 75 14.97 -10.74 14.56
N THR A 76 15.22 -11.47 13.47
CA THR A 76 16.08 -12.67 13.47
C THR A 76 17.37 -12.49 12.70
N GLU A 77 17.50 -11.37 11.98
CA GLU A 77 18.57 -11.09 11.04
C GLU A 77 18.75 -12.20 9.99
N ARG A 78 17.63 -12.70 9.45
CA ARG A 78 17.59 -13.83 8.51
C ARG A 78 16.84 -13.51 7.23
N ILE A 79 17.20 -14.22 6.16
CA ILE A 79 16.55 -14.08 4.86
C ILE A 79 15.52 -15.19 4.65
N ILE A 80 14.28 -14.79 4.35
CA ILE A 80 13.21 -15.65 3.85
C ILE A 80 13.40 -15.79 2.34
N LYS A 81 13.83 -16.98 1.90
CA LYS A 81 14.08 -17.29 0.50
C LYS A 81 12.88 -17.93 -0.18
N PHE A 82 12.72 -17.66 -1.48
CA PHE A 82 11.71 -18.28 -2.34
C PHE A 82 12.37 -18.81 -3.61
N THR A 83 11.92 -19.97 -4.10
CA THR A 83 12.39 -20.53 -5.37
C THR A 83 11.64 -19.92 -6.55
N GLY A 84 12.21 -20.00 -7.76
CA GLY A 84 11.50 -19.56 -8.97
C GLY A 84 10.18 -20.29 -9.20
N GLU A 85 10.12 -21.58 -8.83
CA GLU A 85 8.90 -22.39 -8.92
C GLU A 85 7.82 -21.88 -7.94
N GLU A 86 8.19 -21.61 -6.69
CA GLU A 86 7.27 -21.06 -5.67
C GLU A 86 6.71 -19.70 -6.09
N ILE A 87 7.53 -18.86 -6.74
CA ILE A 87 7.13 -17.55 -7.25
C ILE A 87 6.09 -17.70 -8.37
N LEU A 88 6.38 -18.54 -9.37
CA LEU A 88 5.47 -18.74 -10.50
C LEU A 88 4.17 -19.41 -10.08
N GLU A 89 4.23 -20.40 -9.19
CA GLU A 89 3.04 -21.06 -8.63
C GLU A 89 2.18 -20.06 -7.86
N SER A 90 2.78 -19.26 -6.96
CA SER A 90 2.03 -18.30 -6.16
C SER A 90 1.42 -17.18 -7.00
N LEU A 91 2.10 -16.73 -8.06
CA LEU A 91 1.55 -15.75 -9.01
C LEU A 91 0.34 -16.34 -9.77
N ALA A 92 0.40 -17.61 -10.16
CA ALA A 92 -0.70 -18.28 -10.83
C ALA A 92 -1.93 -18.44 -9.91
N GLU A 93 -1.70 -18.74 -8.63
CA GLU A 93 -2.73 -19.00 -7.62
C GLU A 93 -3.18 -17.75 -6.85
N ALA A 94 -2.67 -16.56 -7.19
CA ALA A 94 -2.98 -15.33 -6.47
C ALA A 94 -4.50 -15.01 -6.46
N PRO A 95 -5.02 -14.30 -5.45
CA PRO A 95 -6.40 -13.82 -5.49
C PRO A 95 -6.65 -12.87 -6.68
N SER A 96 -7.73 -13.08 -7.43
CA SER A 96 -8.05 -12.25 -8.61
C SER A 96 -9.25 -11.32 -8.41
N CYS A 97 -10.15 -11.65 -7.47
CA CYS A 97 -11.39 -10.92 -7.22
C CYS A 97 -11.83 -10.94 -5.76
N PRO A 98 -10.98 -10.54 -4.79
CA PRO A 98 -11.41 -10.41 -3.39
C PRO A 98 -12.61 -9.46 -3.27
N VAL A 99 -13.55 -9.81 -2.40
CA VAL A 99 -14.75 -9.02 -2.15
C VAL A 99 -14.58 -8.23 -0.86
N PHE A 100 -14.79 -6.93 -0.96
CA PHE A 100 -14.79 -6.01 0.17
C PHE A 100 -16.18 -5.42 0.36
N GLY A 101 -16.54 -5.12 1.61
CA GLY A 101 -17.79 -4.48 1.99
C GLY A 101 -18.96 -5.43 2.18
N GLU A 102 -20.11 -4.86 2.50
CA GLU A 102 -21.36 -5.60 2.74
C GLU A 102 -22.55 -4.91 2.06
N GLY A 103 -23.62 -5.67 1.80
CA GLY A 103 -24.86 -5.14 1.26
C GLY A 103 -24.66 -4.43 -0.08
N SER A 104 -25.24 -3.23 -0.22
CA SER A 104 -25.15 -2.43 -1.46
C SER A 104 -23.76 -1.85 -1.73
N ASP A 105 -22.87 -1.83 -0.73
CA ASP A 105 -21.50 -1.34 -0.89
C ASP A 105 -20.50 -2.48 -1.16
N ALA A 106 -20.94 -3.74 -1.13
CA ALA A 106 -20.06 -4.88 -1.40
C ALA A 106 -19.64 -4.90 -2.88
N LYS A 107 -18.34 -5.00 -3.15
CA LYS A 107 -17.79 -5.02 -4.51
C LYS A 107 -16.55 -5.91 -4.59
N ALA A 108 -16.41 -6.63 -5.70
CA ALA A 108 -15.19 -7.37 -6.02
C ALA A 108 -14.13 -6.39 -6.57
N LEU A 109 -12.93 -6.42 -5.99
CA LEU A 109 -11.78 -5.70 -6.50
C LEU A 109 -11.07 -6.58 -7.53
N VAL A 110 -10.91 -6.09 -8.75
CA VAL A 110 -10.30 -6.83 -9.86
C VAL A 110 -9.05 -6.11 -10.36
N ALA A 111 -8.08 -6.87 -10.86
CA ALA A 111 -6.95 -6.30 -11.58
C ALA A 111 -7.40 -5.62 -12.88
N ARG A 112 -6.71 -4.54 -13.25
CA ARG A 112 -6.92 -3.82 -14.50
C ARG A 112 -5.72 -4.05 -15.42
N LYS A 113 -5.89 -3.70 -16.69
CA LYS A 113 -4.80 -3.61 -17.68
C LYS A 113 -4.50 -2.14 -17.99
N PRO A 114 -3.35 -1.81 -18.59
CA PRO A 114 -3.12 -0.47 -19.11
C PRO A 114 -4.29 -0.05 -20.00
N GLU A 115 -4.75 1.20 -19.84
CA GLU A 115 -5.88 1.77 -20.61
C GLU A 115 -7.20 0.98 -20.50
N SER A 116 -7.36 0.18 -19.44
CA SER A 116 -8.55 -0.64 -19.20
C SER A 116 -9.85 0.16 -19.14
N ASP A 117 -10.90 -0.37 -19.76
CA ASP A 117 -12.28 0.14 -19.72
C ASP A 117 -13.00 -0.14 -18.39
N ILE A 118 -12.52 -1.12 -17.63
CA ILE A 118 -12.95 -1.35 -16.24
C ILE A 118 -12.60 -0.11 -15.41
N ALA A 119 -13.59 0.49 -14.73
CA ALA A 119 -13.37 1.61 -13.83
C ALA A 119 -12.42 1.25 -12.68
N PRO A 120 -11.48 2.14 -12.29
CA PRO A 120 -10.59 1.90 -11.17
C PRO A 120 -11.37 1.76 -9.86
N TRP A 121 -10.83 0.97 -8.93
CA TRP A 121 -11.31 1.00 -7.56
C TRP A 121 -10.83 2.26 -6.86
N CYS A 122 -11.76 3.05 -6.33
CA CYS A 122 -11.46 4.27 -5.61
C CYS A 122 -11.40 4.00 -4.10
N PHE A 123 -10.19 3.81 -3.59
CA PHE A 123 -9.90 3.71 -2.17
C PHE A 123 -9.58 5.11 -1.63
N LEU A 124 -10.52 5.75 -0.93
CA LEU A 124 -10.47 7.21 -0.71
C LEU A 124 -10.48 7.58 0.77
N GLY A 125 -9.85 8.69 1.14
CA GLY A 125 -9.97 9.26 2.47
C GLY A 125 -8.74 10.05 2.88
N ALA A 126 -8.30 9.85 4.12
CA ALA A 126 -7.22 10.62 4.72
C ALA A 126 -5.84 9.96 4.63
N GLY A 127 -5.74 8.72 4.13
CA GLY A 127 -4.49 7.94 4.04
C GLY A 127 -3.67 7.92 5.33
N GLY A 128 -4.33 7.86 6.49
CA GLY A 128 -3.67 7.87 7.79
C GLY A 128 -3.20 9.24 8.31
N ALA A 129 -3.41 10.33 7.57
CA ALA A 129 -3.16 11.69 8.05
C ALA A 129 -3.86 11.94 9.39
N ALA A 130 -3.20 12.70 10.27
CA ALA A 130 -3.67 12.85 11.64
C ALA A 130 -4.80 13.88 11.76
N VAL A 131 -5.86 13.52 12.49
CA VAL A 131 -6.80 14.49 13.07
C VAL A 131 -6.43 14.76 14.53
N SER A 132 -6.75 15.96 15.00
CA SER A 132 -6.41 16.37 16.36
C SER A 132 -7.18 15.61 17.44
N ASN A 133 -8.43 15.18 17.18
CA ASN A 133 -9.34 14.58 18.17
C ASN A 133 -10.45 13.70 17.55
N GLU A 134 -11.21 13.01 18.40
CA GLU A 134 -12.29 12.09 18.03
C GLU A 134 -13.45 12.74 17.26
N THR A 135 -13.81 13.98 17.58
CA THR A 135 -14.92 14.68 16.92
C THR A 135 -14.59 14.94 15.46
N LEU A 136 -13.36 15.38 15.17
CA LEU A 136 -12.91 15.57 13.79
C LEU A 136 -12.76 14.23 13.06
N PHE A 137 -12.29 13.18 13.74
CA PHE A 137 -12.22 11.82 13.19
C PHE A 137 -13.58 11.35 12.67
N GLU A 138 -14.62 11.46 13.50
CA GLU A 138 -15.96 11.03 13.13
C GLU A 138 -16.55 11.90 12.03
N SER A 139 -16.44 13.24 12.18
CA SER A 139 -16.99 14.22 11.23
C SER A 139 -16.41 14.05 9.82
N ILE A 140 -15.09 13.86 9.70
CA ILE A 140 -14.47 13.71 8.38
C ILE A 140 -14.86 12.39 7.70
N LEU A 141 -15.01 11.30 8.47
CA LEU A 141 -15.44 10.01 7.92
C LEU A 141 -16.92 10.01 7.51
N GLU A 142 -17.78 10.70 8.28
CA GLU A 142 -19.17 10.91 7.90
C GLU A 142 -19.24 11.72 6.60
N ALA A 143 -18.41 12.77 6.50
CA ALA A 143 -18.29 13.56 5.28
C ALA A 143 -17.78 12.72 4.09
N TYR A 144 -16.81 11.83 4.27
CA TYR A 144 -16.38 10.92 3.21
C TYR A 144 -17.51 9.99 2.74
N ALA A 145 -18.27 9.42 3.66
CA ALA A 145 -19.43 8.59 3.31
C ALA A 145 -20.50 9.36 2.53
N LEU A 146 -20.76 10.62 2.90
CA LEU A 146 -21.78 11.47 2.28
C LEU A 146 -21.34 12.06 0.94
N PHE A 147 -20.10 12.54 0.83
CA PHE A 147 -19.66 13.39 -0.29
C PHE A 147 -18.82 12.66 -1.34
N LEU A 148 -18.43 11.40 -1.11
CA LEU A 148 -17.64 10.60 -2.04
C LEU A 148 -18.48 9.48 -2.67
N PRO A 149 -19.36 9.79 -3.66
CA PRO A 149 -20.23 8.79 -4.27
C PRO A 149 -19.47 7.71 -5.03
N LEU A 150 -18.25 8.01 -5.49
CA LEU A 150 -17.40 7.08 -6.23
C LEU A 150 -16.51 6.22 -5.32
N ALA A 151 -16.50 6.44 -4.00
CA ALA A 151 -15.70 5.63 -3.09
C ALA A 151 -16.15 4.16 -3.12
N ASN A 152 -15.21 3.25 -3.37
CA ASN A 152 -15.42 1.81 -3.24
C ASN A 152 -14.90 1.27 -1.90
N SER A 153 -13.96 1.97 -1.28
CA SER A 153 -13.53 1.76 0.10
C SER A 153 -13.04 3.07 0.70
N ILE A 154 -12.88 3.11 2.03
CA ILE A 154 -12.31 4.27 2.73
C ILE A 154 -11.07 3.96 3.56
N THR A 155 -10.15 4.93 3.61
CA THR A 155 -8.95 4.94 4.46
C THR A 155 -9.15 5.97 5.59
N THR A 156 -8.97 5.56 6.85
CA THR A 156 -9.26 6.44 7.98
C THR A 156 -8.07 7.35 8.30
N PRO A 157 -8.31 8.52 8.90
CA PRO A 157 -7.23 9.28 9.53
C PRO A 157 -6.67 8.56 10.76
N SER A 158 -5.63 9.12 11.38
CA SER A 158 -5.16 8.71 12.70
C SER A 158 -5.60 9.70 13.78
N ILE A 159 -5.90 9.23 15.01
CA ILE A 159 -6.32 10.10 16.11
C ILE A 159 -5.09 10.53 16.93
N LYS A 160 -4.81 11.83 16.97
CA LYS A 160 -3.66 12.37 17.73
C LYS A 160 -3.92 12.43 19.23
N HIS A 161 -5.14 12.77 19.64
CA HIS A 161 -5.52 12.81 21.06
C HIS A 161 -6.81 12.02 21.30
N ILE A 162 -6.81 11.21 22.36
CA ILE A 162 -8.00 10.53 22.89
C ILE A 162 -8.29 11.12 24.26
N GLU A 163 -9.52 11.61 24.46
CA GLU A 163 -9.94 12.28 25.70
C GLU A 163 -8.93 13.36 26.16
N GLY A 164 -8.44 14.16 25.20
CA GLY A 164 -7.46 15.22 25.44
C GLY A 164 -6.03 14.76 25.75
N ARG A 165 -5.72 13.45 25.69
CA ARG A 165 -4.38 12.90 25.94
C ARG A 165 -3.70 12.51 24.64
N LEU A 166 -2.45 12.94 24.48
CA LEU A 166 -1.62 12.58 23.33
C LEU A 166 -1.47 11.06 23.26
N VAL A 167 -1.86 10.48 22.13
CA VAL A 167 -1.70 9.06 21.86
C VAL A 167 -0.21 8.76 21.72
N ARG A 168 0.28 7.80 22.50
CA ARG A 168 1.68 7.35 22.47
C ARG A 168 1.73 5.88 22.09
N THR A 169 2.53 5.56 21.08
CA THR A 169 2.78 4.19 20.63
C THR A 169 3.32 3.32 21.77
N LYS A 170 2.96 2.04 21.79
CA LYS A 170 3.38 1.06 22.81
C LYS A 170 2.93 1.46 24.22
N THR A 171 1.80 2.13 24.34
CA THR A 171 1.12 2.44 25.60
C THR A 171 -0.37 2.07 25.52
N PRO A 172 -1.09 1.95 26.65
CA PRO A 172 -2.54 1.70 26.63
C PRO A 172 -3.33 2.75 25.83
N LEU A 173 -2.81 3.97 25.68
CA LEU A 173 -3.46 5.02 24.87
C LEU A 173 -3.50 4.65 23.38
N GLU A 174 -2.51 3.92 22.87
CA GLU A 174 -2.52 3.43 21.48
C GLU A 174 -3.67 2.44 21.26
N ILE A 175 -3.83 1.46 22.17
CA ILE A 175 -4.90 0.48 22.12
C ILE A 175 -6.26 1.18 22.18
N LEU A 176 -6.44 2.11 23.13
CA LEU A 176 -7.67 2.90 23.25
C LEU A 176 -7.97 3.70 21.97
N ALA A 177 -6.95 4.33 21.37
CA ALA A 177 -7.10 5.03 20.10
C ALA A 177 -7.58 4.09 19.00
N CYS A 178 -7.00 2.90 18.88
CA CYS A 178 -7.35 1.92 17.84
C CYS A 178 -8.78 1.37 17.98
N MET A 179 -9.19 1.08 19.22
CA MET A 179 -10.57 0.66 19.53
C MET A 179 -11.56 1.78 19.20
N ARG A 180 -11.22 3.02 19.57
CA ARG A 180 -12.06 4.20 19.34
C ARG A 180 -12.18 4.51 17.84
N SER A 181 -11.07 4.49 17.10
CA SER A 181 -11.05 4.69 15.65
C SER A 181 -11.98 3.70 14.93
N SER A 182 -11.90 2.41 15.28
CA SER A 182 -12.74 1.38 14.66
C SER A 182 -14.23 1.57 14.96
N THR A 183 -14.56 1.92 16.20
CA THR A 183 -15.94 2.18 16.62
C THR A 183 -16.52 3.40 15.92
N LEU A 184 -15.79 4.53 15.95
CA LEU A 184 -16.22 5.79 15.38
C LEU A 184 -16.32 5.72 13.86
N ALA A 185 -15.38 5.03 13.19
CA ALA A 185 -15.42 4.91 11.74
C ALA A 185 -16.69 4.18 11.27
N ARG A 186 -17.12 3.13 11.99
CA ARG A 186 -18.36 2.41 11.68
C ARG A 186 -19.60 3.24 11.96
N GLU A 187 -19.60 4.01 13.04
CA GLU A 187 -20.69 4.92 13.36
C GLU A 187 -20.81 6.02 12.29
N ALA A 188 -19.70 6.64 11.90
CA ALA A 188 -19.62 7.68 10.88
C ALA A 188 -20.12 7.20 9.52
N LEU A 189 -19.67 6.03 9.05
CA LEU A 189 -20.14 5.44 7.79
C LEU A 189 -21.64 5.14 7.81
N ARG A 190 -22.19 4.73 8.96
CA ARG A 190 -23.63 4.51 9.13
C ARG A 190 -24.40 5.83 9.09
N LYS A 191 -23.92 6.87 9.77
CA LYS A 191 -24.51 8.23 9.75
C LYS A 191 -24.52 8.80 8.34
N GLY A 192 -23.44 8.60 7.60
CA GLY A 192 -23.31 8.99 6.19
C GLY A 192 -24.06 8.10 5.20
N GLY A 193 -24.87 7.14 5.65
CA GLY A 193 -25.73 6.32 4.80
C GLY A 193 -25.04 5.19 4.04
N ARG A 194 -23.76 4.92 4.32
CA ARG A 194 -22.94 3.90 3.64
C ARG A 194 -22.39 2.86 4.63
N ALA A 195 -23.29 2.27 5.42
CA ALA A 195 -22.93 1.32 6.48
C ALA A 195 -22.17 0.08 5.98
N GLY A 196 -22.36 -0.30 4.70
CA GLY A 196 -21.70 -1.44 4.09
C GLY A 196 -20.27 -1.15 3.63
N LEU A 197 -19.91 0.12 3.43
CA LEU A 197 -18.66 0.55 2.81
C LEU A 197 -17.44 -0.03 3.55
N PRO A 198 -16.55 -0.75 2.84
CA PRO A 198 -15.38 -1.33 3.47
C PRO A 198 -14.39 -0.27 3.91
N ILE A 199 -13.78 -0.50 5.07
CA ILE A 199 -12.65 0.29 5.53
C ILE A 199 -11.38 -0.53 5.30
N MET A 200 -10.50 -0.08 4.42
CA MET A 200 -9.30 -0.84 4.03
C MET A 200 -8.03 -0.38 4.76
N ASN A 201 -8.14 0.64 5.60
CA ASN A 201 -7.13 1.08 6.57
C ASN A 201 -7.83 1.70 7.78
N SER A 202 -8.49 0.88 8.61
CA SER A 202 -9.34 1.39 9.72
C SER A 202 -8.59 1.73 10.99
N ILE A 203 -7.33 1.31 11.10
CA ILE A 203 -6.54 1.43 12.33
C ILE A 203 -5.21 2.11 12.02
N ALA A 204 -5.28 3.21 11.26
CA ALA A 204 -4.12 4.05 10.99
C ALA A 204 -3.48 4.64 12.27
N SER A 205 -4.18 4.57 13.41
CA SER A 205 -3.62 4.94 14.73
C SER A 205 -2.74 3.85 15.36
N ALA A 206 -2.69 2.64 14.80
CA ALA A 206 -1.85 1.56 15.29
C ALA A 206 -0.48 1.58 14.62
N VAL A 207 0.57 1.62 15.44
CA VAL A 207 1.95 1.33 15.04
C VAL A 207 2.34 -0.09 15.47
N SER A 208 1.87 -0.52 16.65
CA SER A 208 2.09 -1.88 17.15
C SER A 208 1.05 -2.89 16.65
N ASP A 209 1.50 -4.15 16.49
CA ASP A 209 0.65 -5.30 16.19
C ASP A 209 -0.44 -5.49 17.26
N THR A 210 -0.08 -5.34 18.52
CA THR A 210 -0.98 -5.49 19.67
C THR A 210 -2.14 -4.49 19.59
N ALA A 211 -1.85 -3.23 19.27
CA ALA A 211 -2.90 -2.22 19.12
C ALA A 211 -3.76 -2.46 17.89
N LYS A 212 -3.16 -2.86 16.75
CA LYS A 212 -3.90 -3.20 15.54
C LYS A 212 -4.85 -4.38 15.77
N ILE A 213 -4.36 -5.47 16.35
CA ILE A 213 -5.14 -6.68 16.65
C ILE A 213 -6.27 -6.35 17.65
N ALA A 214 -5.96 -5.64 18.74
CA ALA A 214 -6.97 -5.28 19.74
C ALA A 214 -8.06 -4.36 19.16
N GLY A 215 -7.67 -3.31 18.43
CA GLY A 215 -8.62 -2.36 17.83
C GLY A 215 -9.55 -3.02 16.80
N SER A 216 -9.05 -4.04 16.10
CA SER A 216 -9.80 -4.77 15.07
C SER A 216 -11.11 -5.39 15.59
N GLN A 217 -11.16 -5.75 16.87
CA GLN A 217 -12.32 -6.38 17.49
C GLN A 217 -13.50 -5.42 17.73
N PHE A 218 -13.32 -4.11 17.50
CA PHE A 218 -14.28 -3.06 17.87
C PHE A 218 -15.01 -2.42 16.68
N GLY A 219 -15.04 -3.08 15.53
CA GLY A 219 -15.84 -2.63 14.39
C GLY A 219 -15.34 -3.05 13.02
N LEU A 220 -14.12 -3.59 12.92
CA LEU A 220 -13.67 -4.19 11.67
C LEU A 220 -14.34 -5.56 11.46
N ARG A 221 -14.64 -5.83 10.19
CA ARG A 221 -15.29 -7.04 9.71
C ARG A 221 -14.33 -7.79 8.78
N PRO A 222 -14.45 -9.10 8.60
CA PRO A 222 -13.62 -9.84 7.64
C PRO A 222 -13.71 -9.29 6.20
N THR A 223 -14.82 -8.63 5.84
CA THR A 223 -15.02 -7.95 4.56
C THR A 223 -14.36 -6.56 4.46
N ASP A 224 -13.67 -6.12 5.50
CA ASP A 224 -12.80 -4.94 5.50
C ASP A 224 -11.35 -5.32 5.15
N GLY A 225 -10.48 -4.33 5.01
CA GLY A 225 -9.07 -4.53 4.70
C GLY A 225 -8.15 -4.14 5.86
N TRP A 226 -7.21 -5.03 6.18
CA TRP A 226 -6.12 -4.74 7.10
C TRP A 226 -4.90 -4.30 6.30
N LEU A 227 -4.57 -3.01 6.40
CA LEU A 227 -3.34 -2.48 5.85
C LEU A 227 -2.15 -2.94 6.69
N ILE A 228 -1.25 -3.69 6.07
CA ILE A 228 -0.02 -4.21 6.69
C ILE A 228 1.12 -3.81 5.76
N GLY A 229 2.07 -3.00 6.26
CA GLY A 229 3.17 -2.47 5.46
C GLY A 229 4.50 -3.19 5.69
N THR A 230 5.28 -3.37 4.62
CA THR A 230 6.68 -3.79 4.71
C THR A 230 7.61 -2.63 5.07
N MET A 231 8.83 -2.96 5.49
CA MET A 231 9.91 -1.99 5.67
C MET A 231 10.76 -1.92 4.41
N ALA A 232 11.22 -0.71 4.06
CA ALA A 232 12.06 -0.49 2.89
C ALA A 232 13.55 -0.85 3.16
N GLU A 233 14.28 -1.59 2.32
CA GLU A 233 13.79 -2.34 1.15
C GLU A 233 13.71 -3.85 1.42
N MET A 234 12.63 -4.50 0.98
CA MET A 234 12.46 -5.95 1.03
C MET A 234 12.62 -6.53 2.45
N LYS A 235 12.06 -5.84 3.45
CA LYS A 235 12.17 -6.19 4.87
C LYS A 235 10.80 -6.39 5.53
N ILE A 236 10.78 -7.27 6.52
CA ILE A 236 9.64 -7.55 7.40
C ILE A 236 10.10 -7.69 8.85
N ASN A 237 9.17 -7.60 9.79
CA ASN A 237 9.39 -7.89 11.20
C ASN A 237 8.28 -8.80 11.74
N PHE A 238 8.45 -9.27 12.97
CA PHE A 238 7.49 -10.12 13.66
C PHE A 238 6.18 -9.39 13.96
N GLU A 239 6.19 -8.08 14.21
CA GLU A 239 4.94 -7.32 14.38
C GLU A 239 4.03 -7.45 13.12
N ARG A 240 4.58 -7.32 11.91
CA ARG A 240 3.82 -7.52 10.66
C ARG A 240 3.44 -8.99 10.44
N LEU A 241 4.32 -9.94 10.73
CA LEU A 241 3.98 -11.38 10.62
C LEU A 241 2.89 -11.81 11.62
N ASN A 242 2.85 -11.21 12.81
CA ASN A 242 1.77 -11.41 13.79
C ASN A 242 0.44 -10.88 13.25
N GLU A 243 0.44 -9.70 12.64
CA GLU A 243 -0.75 -9.13 11.98
C GLU A 243 -1.24 -10.04 10.84
N ILE A 244 -0.34 -10.50 9.96
CA ILE A 244 -0.67 -11.43 8.86
C ILE A 244 -1.30 -12.71 9.43
N THR A 245 -0.66 -13.30 10.45
CA THR A 245 -1.16 -14.51 11.12
C THR A 245 -2.56 -14.31 11.68
N TYR A 246 -2.81 -13.18 12.34
CA TYR A 246 -4.11 -12.85 12.89
C TYR A 246 -5.18 -12.71 11.79
N VAL A 247 -4.92 -11.93 10.74
CA VAL A 247 -5.91 -11.66 9.68
C VAL A 247 -6.23 -12.92 8.87
N MET A 248 -5.23 -13.74 8.56
CA MET A 248 -5.44 -15.02 7.85
C MET A 248 -6.35 -15.96 8.65
N ASN A 249 -6.13 -16.08 9.96
CA ASN A 249 -6.95 -16.94 10.82
C ASN A 249 -8.35 -16.37 11.11
N LEU A 250 -8.51 -15.04 11.00
CA LEU A 250 -9.81 -14.39 11.03
C LEU A 250 -10.61 -14.63 9.74
N GLY A 251 -9.95 -15.02 8.65
CA GLY A 251 -10.55 -15.06 7.30
C GLY A 251 -10.80 -13.66 6.72
N GLY A 252 -10.02 -12.67 7.15
CA GLY A 252 -10.11 -11.29 6.67
C GLY A 252 -9.26 -11.02 5.42
N ASN A 253 -9.35 -9.79 4.90
CA ASN A 253 -8.54 -9.37 3.76
C ASN A 253 -7.29 -8.60 4.20
N ILE A 254 -6.14 -8.96 3.62
CA ILE A 254 -4.89 -8.22 3.82
C ILE A 254 -4.70 -7.25 2.65
N VAL A 255 -4.52 -5.98 2.95
CA VAL A 255 -4.04 -4.97 2.01
C VAL A 255 -2.54 -4.86 2.23
N ALA A 256 -1.78 -5.51 1.34
CA ALA A 256 -0.33 -5.64 1.45
C ALA A 256 0.35 -4.36 0.97
N GLU A 257 0.85 -3.55 1.91
CA GLU A 257 1.43 -2.24 1.64
C GLU A 257 2.95 -2.32 1.44
N SER A 258 3.46 -1.56 0.47
CA SER A 258 4.88 -1.47 0.13
C SER A 258 5.25 -0.07 -0.37
N ALA A 259 6.50 0.35 -0.14
CA ALA A 259 6.97 1.69 -0.45
C ALA A 259 8.44 1.69 -0.89
N PRO A 260 8.74 1.40 -2.16
CA PRO A 260 10.11 1.52 -2.64
C PRO A 260 10.54 3.01 -2.65
N ILE A 261 11.71 3.30 -2.08
CA ILE A 261 12.18 4.66 -1.85
C ILE A 261 13.15 5.08 -2.95
N LEU A 262 12.72 5.99 -3.81
CA LEU A 262 13.59 6.64 -4.78
C LEU A 262 14.62 7.52 -4.06
N GLY A 263 15.90 7.32 -4.40
CA GLY A 263 17.05 7.95 -3.74
C GLY A 263 17.52 7.20 -2.49
N GLY A 264 16.82 6.15 -2.07
CA GLY A 264 17.24 5.21 -1.03
C GLY A 264 18.07 4.06 -1.60
N TYR A 265 17.90 2.85 -1.06
CA TYR A 265 18.59 1.66 -1.56
C TYR A 265 18.16 1.27 -2.98
N CYS A 266 16.97 1.67 -3.43
CA CYS A 266 16.56 1.53 -4.82
C CYS A 266 17.47 2.31 -5.79
N GLY A 267 18.15 3.37 -5.32
CA GLY A 267 18.90 4.27 -6.19
C GLY A 267 17.97 5.16 -7.02
N GLY A 268 17.98 4.98 -8.35
CA GLY A 268 17.20 5.79 -9.29
C GLY A 268 15.84 5.21 -9.66
N PRO A 269 15.10 5.87 -10.57
CA PRO A 269 13.76 5.45 -11.01
C PRO A 269 13.72 4.01 -11.53
N GLU A 270 14.76 3.57 -12.22
CA GLU A 270 14.88 2.19 -12.73
C GLU A 270 14.84 1.17 -11.60
N GLY A 271 15.60 1.44 -10.54
CA GLY A 271 15.66 0.55 -9.39
C GLY A 271 14.38 0.57 -8.57
N THR A 272 13.76 1.74 -8.44
CA THR A 272 12.44 1.88 -7.82
C THR A 272 11.37 1.07 -8.58
N ALA A 273 11.35 1.13 -9.92
CA ALA A 273 10.40 0.38 -10.73
C ALA A 273 10.57 -1.14 -10.60
N VAL A 274 11.81 -1.64 -10.68
CA VAL A 274 12.10 -3.08 -10.50
C VAL A 274 11.75 -3.55 -9.10
N THR A 275 12.09 -2.76 -8.08
CA THR A 275 11.80 -3.09 -6.68
C THR A 275 10.30 -3.11 -6.42
N ASN A 276 9.53 -2.22 -7.07
CA ASN A 276 8.07 -2.22 -6.94
C ASN A 276 7.43 -3.52 -7.46
N VAL A 277 7.95 -4.09 -8.56
CA VAL A 277 7.53 -5.44 -9.01
C VAL A 277 7.92 -6.51 -8.00
N ALA A 278 9.13 -6.44 -7.41
CA ALA A 278 9.52 -7.39 -6.37
C ALA A 278 8.60 -7.32 -5.13
N TYR A 279 8.13 -6.13 -4.76
CA TYR A 279 7.11 -5.96 -3.71
C TYR A 279 5.74 -6.54 -4.09
N HIS A 280 5.37 -6.50 -5.37
CA HIS A 280 4.16 -7.17 -5.82
C HIS A 280 4.21 -8.67 -5.54
N LEU A 281 5.36 -9.31 -5.81
CA LEU A 281 5.58 -10.71 -5.50
C LEU A 281 5.57 -10.96 -3.99
N ASN A 282 6.22 -10.09 -3.20
CA ASN A 282 6.16 -10.16 -1.74
C ASN A 282 4.73 -10.09 -1.19
N SER A 283 3.89 -9.22 -1.79
CA SER A 283 2.49 -9.05 -1.41
C SER A 283 1.69 -10.34 -1.55
N ILE A 284 2.01 -11.14 -2.56
CA ILE A 284 1.38 -12.44 -2.84
C ILE A 284 1.99 -13.53 -1.96
N LEU A 285 3.32 -13.69 -2.00
CA LEU A 285 4.01 -14.85 -1.42
C LEU A 285 4.07 -14.79 0.10
N LEU A 286 4.60 -13.69 0.66
CA LEU A 286 4.86 -13.57 2.09
C LEU A 286 3.66 -12.99 2.82
N MET A 287 3.11 -11.88 2.31
CA MET A 287 2.09 -11.13 3.03
C MET A 287 0.71 -11.75 2.92
N LYS A 288 0.51 -12.68 1.98
CA LYS A 288 -0.78 -13.33 1.71
C LYS A 288 -1.89 -12.29 1.49
N GLY A 289 -1.54 -11.23 0.76
CA GLY A 289 -2.43 -10.13 0.43
C GLY A 289 -3.64 -10.62 -0.34
N SER A 290 -4.77 -9.96 -0.11
CA SER A 290 -5.91 -9.97 -1.03
C SER A 290 -5.67 -8.98 -2.18
N CYS A 291 -4.93 -7.91 -1.92
CA CYS A 291 -4.49 -6.93 -2.90
C CYS A 291 -3.19 -6.26 -2.43
N GLN A 292 -2.45 -5.65 -3.35
CA GLN A 292 -1.30 -4.80 -3.01
C GLN A 292 -1.71 -3.32 -2.95
N LEU A 293 -1.19 -2.59 -1.99
CA LEU A 293 -1.03 -1.14 -2.06
C LEU A 293 0.46 -0.83 -2.24
N THR A 294 0.80 -0.02 -3.23
CA THR A 294 2.18 0.46 -3.38
C THR A 294 2.26 1.97 -3.49
N PHE A 295 3.30 2.54 -2.92
CA PHE A 295 3.53 3.98 -2.94
C PHE A 295 5.02 4.32 -3.08
N PRO A 296 5.60 4.17 -4.28
CA PRO A 296 6.96 4.62 -4.51
C PRO A 296 7.09 6.10 -4.13
N ILE A 297 8.07 6.42 -3.28
CA ILE A 297 8.18 7.74 -2.65
C ILE A 297 9.58 8.31 -2.79
N HIS A 298 9.67 9.62 -3.03
CA HIS A 298 10.95 10.29 -3.18
C HIS A 298 11.55 10.66 -1.81
N VAL A 299 12.79 10.22 -1.52
CA VAL A 299 13.45 10.38 -0.21
C VAL A 299 13.50 11.83 0.31
N HIS A 300 13.79 12.80 -0.57
CA HIS A 300 13.87 14.21 -0.18
C HIS A 300 12.54 14.96 -0.22
N HIS A 301 11.68 14.66 -1.19
CA HIS A 301 10.43 15.39 -1.38
C HIS A 301 9.31 14.86 -0.47
N GLY A 302 9.31 13.56 -0.13
CA GLY A 302 8.30 12.93 0.71
C GLY A 302 6.91 12.92 0.07
N CYS A 303 6.85 12.80 -1.26
CA CYS A 303 5.61 12.72 -2.02
C CYS A 303 5.78 11.74 -3.20
N THR A 304 4.66 11.38 -3.83
CA THR A 304 4.61 10.46 -4.98
C THR A 304 4.34 11.16 -6.32
N SER A 305 4.24 12.49 -6.29
CA SER A 305 3.85 13.35 -7.42
C SER A 305 5.01 13.90 -8.26
N VAL A 306 6.25 13.60 -7.88
CA VAL A 306 7.43 14.05 -8.63
C VAL A 306 7.63 13.21 -9.90
N ARG A 307 8.13 13.85 -10.95
CA ARG A 307 8.18 13.31 -12.33
C ARG A 307 8.89 11.95 -12.43
N ASP A 308 9.96 11.77 -11.69
CA ASP A 308 10.77 10.55 -11.67
C ASP A 308 10.07 9.40 -10.94
N ILE A 309 9.29 9.70 -9.89
CA ILE A 309 8.35 8.74 -9.31
C ILE A 309 7.23 8.40 -10.29
N LEU A 310 6.64 9.38 -10.98
CA LEU A 310 5.57 9.11 -11.96
C LEU A 310 6.04 8.12 -13.04
N TRP A 311 7.29 8.25 -13.50
CA TRP A 311 7.88 7.29 -14.43
C TRP A 311 8.02 5.89 -13.82
N ALA A 312 8.59 5.80 -12.62
CA ALA A 312 8.78 4.53 -11.93
C ALA A 312 7.44 3.82 -11.65
N ASN A 313 6.43 4.58 -11.22
CA ASN A 313 5.05 4.14 -11.04
C ASN A 313 4.47 3.62 -12.35
N SER A 314 4.57 4.40 -13.43
CA SER A 314 4.00 4.02 -14.71
C SER A 314 4.56 2.71 -15.24
N VAL A 315 5.89 2.60 -15.31
CA VAL A 315 6.55 1.40 -15.85
C VAL A 315 6.27 0.18 -14.97
N SER A 316 6.36 0.31 -13.65
CA SER A 316 6.12 -0.82 -12.75
C SER A 316 4.64 -1.24 -12.70
N ALA A 317 3.71 -0.29 -12.75
CA ALA A 317 2.28 -0.59 -12.80
C ALA A 317 1.90 -1.26 -14.12
N GLN A 318 2.46 -0.84 -15.25
CA GLN A 318 2.28 -1.54 -16.52
C GLN A 318 2.91 -2.94 -16.48
N ALA A 319 4.12 -3.07 -15.92
CA ALA A 319 4.78 -4.36 -15.76
C ALA A 319 3.91 -5.35 -14.97
N ILE A 320 3.37 -4.92 -13.83
CA ILE A 320 2.48 -5.70 -12.97
C ILE A 320 1.16 -5.99 -13.68
N SER A 321 0.45 -4.95 -14.13
CA SER A 321 -0.90 -5.09 -14.70
C SER A 321 -0.91 -5.98 -15.93
N ARG A 322 0.12 -5.92 -16.79
CA ARG A 322 0.24 -6.79 -17.97
C ARG A 322 0.45 -8.26 -17.58
N ASN A 323 1.28 -8.53 -16.59
CA ASN A 323 1.82 -9.87 -16.30
C ASN A 323 1.24 -10.55 -15.04
N SER A 324 0.35 -9.89 -14.30
CA SER A 324 -0.33 -10.41 -13.11
C SER A 324 -1.85 -10.23 -13.20
N HIS A 325 -2.59 -11.02 -12.44
CA HIS A 325 -4.02 -10.86 -12.19
C HIS A 325 -4.34 -10.47 -10.74
N PHE A 326 -3.31 -10.32 -9.89
CA PHE A 326 -3.45 -9.87 -8.51
C PHE A 326 -3.77 -8.37 -8.49
N PRO A 327 -4.89 -7.94 -7.88
CA PRO A 327 -5.28 -6.54 -7.88
C PRO A 327 -4.34 -5.67 -7.05
N PHE A 328 -4.09 -4.45 -7.51
CA PHE A 328 -3.24 -3.51 -6.80
C PHE A 328 -3.68 -2.06 -6.96
N PHE A 329 -3.21 -1.25 -6.02
CA PHE A 329 -3.41 0.18 -5.92
C PHE A 329 -2.08 0.91 -6.01
N ILE A 330 -2.11 2.12 -6.58
CA ILE A 330 -1.07 3.13 -6.35
C ILE A 330 -1.64 4.18 -5.39
N LEU A 331 -0.91 4.45 -4.31
CA LEU A 331 -1.23 5.52 -3.39
C LEU A 331 -0.68 6.86 -3.89
N ASN A 332 -1.49 7.89 -3.70
CA ASN A 332 -1.14 9.26 -4.07
C ASN A 332 -0.91 10.13 -2.84
N TYR A 333 0.34 10.52 -2.58
CA TYR A 333 0.71 11.60 -1.65
C TYR A 333 1.20 12.80 -2.44
N VAL A 334 0.59 13.95 -2.20
CA VAL A 334 0.97 15.20 -2.86
C VAL A 334 1.69 16.14 -1.91
N ALA A 335 2.61 16.94 -2.44
CA ALA A 335 3.42 17.85 -1.63
C ALA A 335 2.62 19.06 -1.15
N ALA A 336 1.75 19.61 -2.01
CA ALA A 336 0.95 20.78 -1.69
C ALA A 336 -0.20 20.46 -0.71
N GLY A 337 -0.62 21.48 0.03
CA GLY A 337 -1.76 21.40 0.95
C GLY A 337 -3.11 21.56 0.26
N PRO A 338 -4.22 21.28 0.98
CA PRO A 338 -5.58 21.38 0.48
C PRO A 338 -5.90 22.81 0.02
N MET A 339 -6.92 22.95 -0.82
CA MET A 339 -7.38 24.24 -1.35
C MET A 339 -6.30 25.04 -2.13
N THR A 340 -5.34 24.36 -2.75
CA THR A 340 -4.35 24.98 -3.64
C THR A 340 -4.43 24.39 -5.05
N GLU A 341 -4.17 25.19 -6.07
CA GLU A 341 -4.14 24.70 -7.46
C GLU A 341 -3.07 23.63 -7.65
N MET A 342 -1.89 23.81 -7.04
CA MET A 342 -0.80 22.84 -7.11
C MET A 342 -1.25 21.47 -6.59
N CYS A 343 -1.98 21.42 -5.47
CA CYS A 343 -2.52 20.17 -4.94
C CYS A 343 -3.44 19.48 -5.96
N LEU A 344 -4.37 20.21 -6.58
CA LEU A 344 -5.28 19.63 -7.57
C LEU A 344 -4.52 19.08 -8.80
N TYR A 345 -3.48 19.78 -9.25
CA TYR A 345 -2.65 19.31 -10.37
C TYR A 345 -1.77 18.10 -10.01
N GLU A 346 -1.17 18.08 -8.81
CA GLU A 346 -0.42 16.91 -8.33
C GLU A 346 -1.33 15.68 -8.20
N ILE A 347 -2.56 15.86 -7.71
CA ILE A 347 -3.57 14.80 -7.63
C ILE A 347 -3.91 14.30 -9.03
N ALA A 348 -4.22 15.21 -9.96
CA ALA A 348 -4.57 14.82 -11.32
C ALA A 348 -3.43 14.05 -11.99
N ALA A 349 -2.19 14.53 -11.86
CA ALA A 349 -1.02 13.88 -12.46
C ALA A 349 -0.81 12.46 -11.92
N THR A 350 -0.91 12.27 -10.60
CA THR A 350 -0.71 10.95 -9.96
C THR A 350 -1.85 9.98 -10.25
N VAL A 351 -3.10 10.44 -10.23
CA VAL A 351 -4.27 9.62 -10.55
C VAL A 351 -4.27 9.18 -12.01
N ILE A 352 -4.03 10.11 -12.96
CA ILE A 352 -3.95 9.78 -14.40
C ILE A 352 -2.83 8.75 -14.62
N ASN A 353 -1.67 8.96 -13.99
CA ASN A 353 -0.54 8.05 -14.10
C ASN A 353 -0.91 6.63 -13.63
N ALA A 354 -1.54 6.51 -12.47
CA ALA A 354 -1.96 5.22 -11.92
C ALA A 354 -3.02 4.52 -12.79
N VAL A 355 -4.09 5.24 -13.14
CA VAL A 355 -5.25 4.65 -13.83
C VAL A 355 -4.88 4.24 -15.26
N VAL A 356 -4.18 5.10 -16.01
CA VAL A 356 -3.77 4.78 -17.38
C VAL A 356 -2.76 3.63 -17.41
N SER A 357 -1.88 3.53 -16.40
CA SER A 357 -0.92 2.44 -16.28
C SER A 357 -1.52 1.11 -15.78
N GLY A 358 -2.83 1.05 -15.55
CA GLY A 358 -3.56 -0.17 -15.21
C GLY A 358 -3.68 -0.46 -13.71
N ALA A 359 -3.46 0.53 -12.85
CA ALA A 359 -3.70 0.40 -11.41
C ALA A 359 -5.11 0.89 -11.02
N SER A 360 -5.56 0.49 -9.83
CA SER A 360 -6.57 1.24 -9.07
C SER A 360 -5.89 2.31 -8.20
N ILE A 361 -6.67 3.19 -7.57
CA ILE A 361 -6.09 4.29 -6.76
C ILE A 361 -6.38 4.13 -5.27
N GLU A 362 -5.38 4.44 -4.44
CA GLU A 362 -5.62 5.01 -3.12
C GLU A 362 -5.31 6.51 -3.14
N PHE A 363 -6.20 7.31 -2.59
CA PHE A 363 -5.88 8.69 -2.28
C PHE A 363 -5.35 8.81 -0.84
N GLY A 364 -4.04 9.09 -0.71
CA GLY A 364 -3.30 8.99 0.54
C GLY A 364 -3.15 10.30 1.31
N GLY A 365 -3.34 11.45 0.67
CA GLY A 365 -3.44 12.72 1.37
C GLY A 365 -2.55 13.83 0.83
N VAL A 366 -2.74 15.00 1.43
CA VAL A 366 -2.15 16.28 1.02
C VAL A 366 -1.18 16.78 2.06
N ALA A 367 -0.35 17.76 1.71
CA ALA A 367 0.74 18.24 2.56
C ALA A 367 1.58 17.06 3.11
N LYS A 368 1.82 16.05 2.26
CA LYS A 368 2.55 14.81 2.59
C LYS A 368 1.95 14.03 3.77
N ALA A 369 0.70 14.31 4.14
CA ALA A 369 0.00 13.78 5.31
C ALA A 369 0.70 14.01 6.67
N VAL A 370 1.60 15.00 6.77
CA VAL A 370 2.31 15.30 8.02
C VAL A 370 1.65 16.41 8.85
N GLU A 371 0.80 17.23 8.22
CA GLU A 371 0.10 18.33 8.88
C GLU A 371 -1.25 17.89 9.44
N VAL A 372 -1.44 18.08 10.74
CA VAL A 372 -2.66 17.67 11.46
C VAL A 372 -3.85 18.52 10.99
N ASP A 373 -5.00 17.88 10.81
CA ASP A 373 -6.26 18.51 10.37
C ASP A 373 -6.18 19.19 8.99
N HIS A 374 -5.14 18.89 8.20
CA HIS A 374 -4.84 19.61 6.96
C HIS A 374 -5.32 18.86 5.70
N PHE A 375 -6.56 18.36 5.71
CA PHE A 375 -7.17 17.65 4.58
C PHE A 375 -8.70 17.77 4.62
N THR A 376 -9.35 17.64 3.46
CA THR A 376 -10.81 17.79 3.34
C THR A 376 -11.43 16.66 2.51
N PRO A 377 -12.77 16.58 2.38
CA PRO A 377 -13.43 15.71 1.40
C PRO A 377 -13.23 16.12 -0.06
N MET A 378 -12.73 17.32 -0.35
CA MET A 378 -12.64 17.82 -1.73
C MET A 378 -11.54 17.15 -2.53
N GLU A 379 -10.39 16.89 -1.92
CA GLU A 379 -9.26 16.25 -2.59
C GLU A 379 -9.50 14.78 -2.96
N PRO A 380 -10.03 13.90 -2.08
CA PRO A 380 -10.41 12.56 -2.48
C PRO A 380 -11.56 12.56 -3.49
N LYS A 381 -12.48 13.53 -3.43
CA LYS A 381 -13.53 13.69 -4.44
C LYS A 381 -12.92 13.98 -5.81
N TRP A 382 -12.04 14.98 -5.88
CA TRP A 382 -11.31 15.32 -7.09
C TRP A 382 -10.52 14.14 -7.65
N ALA A 383 -9.80 13.41 -6.78
CA ALA A 383 -9.07 12.21 -7.18
C ALA A 383 -10.00 11.16 -7.83
N SER A 384 -11.19 10.96 -7.26
CA SER A 384 -12.16 10.00 -7.81
C SER A 384 -12.87 10.45 -9.08
N GLU A 385 -13.00 11.75 -9.33
CA GLU A 385 -13.60 12.29 -10.56
C GLU A 385 -12.61 12.28 -11.74
N ILE A 386 -11.30 12.33 -11.44
CA ILE A 386 -10.23 12.19 -12.44
C ILE A 386 -9.98 10.73 -12.81
N ALA A 387 -10.12 9.82 -11.84
CA ALA A 387 -9.93 8.39 -12.01
C ALA A 387 -10.99 7.77 -12.92
#